data_AF-A0A7Z9YWU1-F1
#
_entry.id   AF-A0A7Z9YWU1-F1
#
_cell.length_a   1.000
_cell.length_b   1.000
_cell.length_c   1.000
_cell.angle_alpha   90.00
_cell.angle_beta   90.00
_cell.angle_gamma   90.00
#
_symmetry.space_group_name_H-M   'P 1'
#
loop_
_entity.id
_entity.type
_entity.pdbx_description
1 polymer ?
#
loop_
_entity_poly.entity_id
_entity_poly.type
_entity_poly.pdbx_seq_one_letter_code
_entity_poly.pdbx_strand_id
1 'polypeptide(L)' 'MKLTKKQIAKRARISARMLHYILSGKRAPSRKTAILLERATGTKRDIWMFGTPEELSRIFE' A
#
# COMPACT_ATOMS: atom_id res chain seq x y z
N MET A 1 5.54 4.09 15.69
CA MET A 1 6.69 3.96 14.78
C MET A 1 6.16 3.96 13.35
N LYS A 2 6.35 5.04 12.57
CA LYS A 2 5.80 5.15 11.21
C LYS A 2 6.54 4.18 10.27
N LEU A 3 5.80 3.48 9.43
CA LEU A 3 6.39 2.54 8.46
C LEU A 3 6.79 3.28 7.18
N THR A 4 8.07 3.20 6.82
CA THR A 4 8.56 3.76 5.55
C THR A 4 8.01 2.96 4.36
N LYS A 5 7.91 3.61 3.18
CA LYS A 5 7.56 2.94 1.91
C LYS A 5 8.42 1.70 1.65
N LYS A 6 9.72 1.77 1.95
CA LYS A 6 10.67 0.65 1.81
C LYS A 6 10.33 -0.52 2.75
N GLN A 7 9.97 -0.24 4.00
CA GLN A 7 9.56 -1.26 4.96
C GLN A 7 8.22 -1.91 4.57
N ILE A 8 7.26 -1.13 4.07
CA ILE A 8 5.96 -1.65 3.62
C ILE A 8 6.14 -2.57 2.43
N ALA A 9 6.90 -2.14 1.42
CA ALA A 9 7.21 -2.97 0.26
C ALA A 9 7.89 -4.30 0.68
N LYS A 10 8.87 -4.22 1.59
CA LYS A 10 9.58 -5.40 2.13
C LYS A 10 8.63 -6.34 2.88
N ARG A 11 7.79 -5.81 3.78
CA ARG A 11 6.84 -6.60 4.59
C ARG A 11 5.73 -7.23 3.74
N ALA A 12 5.20 -6.48 2.78
CA ALA A 12 4.18 -6.96 1.84
C ALA A 12 4.76 -7.84 0.72
N ARG A 13 6.09 -8.01 0.66
CA ARG A 13 6.79 -8.79 -0.37
C ARG A 13 6.45 -8.33 -1.80
N ILE A 14 6.39 -7.00 -1.99
CA ILE A 14 6.19 -6.38 -3.30
C ILE A 14 7.37 -5.47 -3.66
N SER A 15 7.53 -5.16 -4.94
CA SER A 15 8.57 -4.23 -5.37
C SER A 15 8.22 -2.79 -4.97
N ALA A 16 9.24 -1.97 -4.68
CA ALA A 16 9.06 -0.55 -4.39
C ALA A 16 8.39 0.19 -5.56
N ARG A 17 8.67 -0.23 -6.80
CA ARG A 17 8.02 0.29 -8.01
C ARG A 17 6.53 0.00 -8.04
N MET A 18 6.12 -1.23 -7.69
CA MET A 18 4.71 -1.59 -7.60
C MET A 18 4.01 -0.75 -6.53
N LEU A 19 4.62 -0.62 -5.34
CA LEU A 19 4.06 0.22 -4.28
C LEU A 19 3.92 1.68 -4.75
N HIS A 20 4.91 2.24 -5.45
CA HIS A 20 4.82 3.60 -5.99
C HIS A 20 3.64 3.79 -6.96
N TYR A 21 3.37 2.82 -7.85
CA TYR A 21 2.22 2.89 -8.75
C TYR A 21 0.88 2.81 -8.02
N ILE A 22 0.80 2.03 -6.95
CA ILE A 22 -0.39 1.96 -6.09
C ILE A 22 -0.63 3.29 -5.40
N LEU A 23 0.40 3.84 -4.76
CA LEU A 23 0.30 5.10 -4.01
C LEU A 23 0.02 6.32 -4.88
N SER A 24 0.41 6.28 -6.15
CA SER A 24 0.11 7.35 -7.10
C SER A 24 -1.27 7.20 -7.76
N GLY A 25 -2.06 6.19 -7.40
CA GLY A 25 -3.35 5.89 -8.04
C GLY A 25 -3.26 5.41 -9.48
N LYS A 26 -2.04 5.33 -10.06
CA LYS A 26 -1.81 4.88 -11.44
C LYS A 26 -2.20 3.42 -11.66
N ARG A 27 -2.19 2.61 -10.60
CA ARG A 27 -2.56 1.19 -10.68
C ARG A 27 -3.14 0.69 -9.37
N ALA A 28 -4.38 0.20 -9.42
CA ALA A 28 -4.97 -0.52 -8.29
C ALA A 28 -4.20 -1.84 -8.03
N PRO A 29 -3.95 -2.21 -6.77
CA PRO A 29 -3.35 -3.50 -6.43
C PRO A 29 -4.31 -4.64 -6.79
N SER A 30 -3.76 -5.81 -7.08
CA SER A 30 -4.58 -7.03 -7.14
C SER A 30 -5.16 -7.34 -5.75
N ARG A 31 -6.26 -8.11 -5.68
CA ARG A 31 -6.82 -8.60 -4.40
C ARG A 31 -5.76 -9.28 -3.51
N LYS A 32 -4.88 -10.09 -4.11
CA LYS A 32 -3.77 -10.75 -3.41
C LYS A 32 -2.81 -9.71 -2.81
N THR A 33 -2.44 -8.69 -3.58
CA THR A 33 -1.57 -7.60 -3.13
C THR A 33 -2.20 -6.77 -2.03
N ALA A 34 -3.50 -6.46 -2.12
CA ALA A 34 -4.22 -5.71 -1.09
C ALA A 34 -4.25 -6.45 0.26
N ILE A 35 -4.44 -7.78 0.25
CA ILE A 35 -4.35 -8.61 1.47
C ILE A 35 -2.94 -8.57 2.08
N LEU A 36 -1.89 -8.61 1.24
CA LEU A 36 -0.51 -8.53 1.72
C LEU A 36 -0.20 -7.16 2.34
N LEU A 37 -0.69 -6.09 1.74
CA LEU A 37 -0.55 -4.72 2.25
C LEU A 37 -1.32 -4.53 3.57
N GLU A 38 -2.54 -5.07 3.67
CA GLU A 38 -3.31 -5.05 4.91
C GLU A 38 -2.57 -5.77 6.04
N ARG A 39 -2.05 -6.97 5.79
CA ARG A 39 -1.24 -7.70 6.79
C ARG A 39 0.04 -6.97 7.17
N ALA A 40 0.66 -6.26 6.23
CA ALA A 40 1.92 -5.56 6.45
C ALA A 40 1.76 -4.24 7.23
N THR A 41 0.60 -3.58 7.09
CA THR A 41 0.37 -2.20 7.56
C THR A 41 -0.77 -2.06 8.56
N GLY A 42 -1.62 -3.07 8.72
CA GLY A 42 -2.87 -2.99 9.48
C GLY A 42 -3.96 -2.17 8.79
N THR A 43 -3.70 -1.59 7.61
CA THR A 43 -4.67 -0.78 6.87
C THR A 43 -5.61 -1.67 6.08
N LYS A 44 -6.93 -1.49 6.23
CA LYS A 44 -7.95 -2.30 5.56
C LYS A 44 -7.71 -2.35 4.05
N ARG A 45 -7.86 -3.54 3.47
CA ARG A 45 -7.65 -3.78 2.03
C ARG A 45 -8.51 -2.89 1.12
N ASP A 46 -9.67 -2.45 1.59
CA ASP A 46 -10.58 -1.60 0.81
C ASP A 46 -9.96 -0.22 0.55
N ILE A 47 -9.22 0.31 1.53
CA ILE A 47 -8.43 1.55 1.36
C ILE A 47 -7.35 1.34 0.30
N TRP A 48 -6.70 0.18 0.28
CA TRP A 48 -5.70 -0.12 -0.75
C TRP A 48 -6.29 -0.30 -2.16
N MET A 49 -7.52 -0.80 -2.28
CA MET A 49 -8.16 -1.09 -3.56
C MET A 49 -8.93 0.10 -4.13
N PHE A 50 -9.54 0.92 -3.27
CA PHE A 50 -10.47 1.98 -3.67
C PHE A 50 -10.10 3.35 -3.12
N GLY A 51 -9.07 3.44 -2.27
CA GLY A 51 -8.64 4.70 -1.69
C GLY A 51 -8.02 5.64 -2.73
N THR A 52 -8.25 6.92 -2.53
CA THR A 52 -7.65 8.01 -3.29
C THR A 52 -6.15 8.13 -2.98
N PRO A 53 -5.33 8.72 -3.87
CA PRO A 53 -3.93 9.02 -3.58
C PRO A 53 -3.74 9.80 -2.26
N GLU A 54 -4.67 10.69 -1.94
CA GLU A 54 -4.70 11.48 -0.71
C GLU A 54 -4.95 10.61 0.53
N GLU A 55 -5.85 9.62 0.46
CA GLU A 55 -6.06 8.66 1.55
C GLU A 55 -4.87 7.71 1.71
N LEU A 56 -4.28 7.27 0.60
CA LEU A 56 -3.12 6.39 0.61
C LEU A 56 -1.87 7.07 1.18
N SER A 57 -1.70 8.38 0.96
CA SER A 57 -0.54 9.12 1.49
C SER A 57 -0.52 9.19 3.02
N ARG A 58 -1.71 9.25 3.66
CA ARG A 58 -1.88 9.27 5.12
C ARG A 58 -1.44 7.97 5.81
N ILE A 59 -1.28 6.87 5.06
CA ILE A 59 -0.77 5.60 5.61
C ILE A 59 0.70 5.73 6.05
N PHE A 60 1.42 6.73 5.53
CA PHE A 60 2.84 6.95 5.78
C PHE A 60 3.14 8.15 6.70
N GLU A 61 2.12 8.97 7.00
CA GLU A 61 2.15 10.01 8.04
C GLU A 61 1.83 9.44 9.42
#